data_AF-A0AAN6U1R6-F1
#
_entry.id   AF-A0AAN6U1R6-F1
#
_cell.length_a   1.000
_cell.length_b   1.000
_cell.length_c   1.000
_cell.angle_alpha   90.00
_cell.angle_beta   90.00
_cell.angle_gamma   90.00
#
_symmetry.space_group_name_H-M   'P 1'
#
loop_
_entity.id
_entity.type
_entity.pdbx_description
1 polymer ?
#
loop_
_entity_poly.entity_id
_entity_poly.type
_entity_poly.pdbx_seq_one_letter_code
_entity_poly.pdbx_strand_id
1 'polypeptide(L)'
;MRSYIYIIAALVSVAAAAAVDASAAADAAALAEHNHQVEAEQVAAARVFFEALRPSPDPALSLLARQTWSTCFWSGTSPFCAGSCPEGYHQVQVDGCGDGACCFTGYKTKCCK
;
A
#
# COMPACT_ATOMS: atom_id res chain seq x y z
N MET A 1 -3.82 67.67 5.89
CA MET A 1 -2.65 66.83 6.24
C MET A 1 -3.01 65.36 6.45
N ARG A 2 -4.09 65.01 7.19
CA ARG A 2 -4.51 63.61 7.40
C ARG A 2 -4.85 62.86 6.10
N SER A 3 -5.57 63.48 5.16
CA SER A 3 -5.94 62.86 3.87
C SER A 3 -4.74 62.52 2.98
N TYR A 4 -3.65 63.30 3.04
CA TYR A 4 -2.45 63.08 2.24
C TYR A 4 -1.64 61.86 2.73
N ILE A 5 -1.65 61.63 4.06
CA ILE A 5 -1.00 60.47 4.68
C ILE A 5 -1.70 59.16 4.28
N TYR A 6 -3.04 59.15 4.20
CA TYR A 6 -3.79 57.97 3.73
C TYR A 6 -3.52 57.64 2.26
N ILE A 7 -3.37 58.67 1.41
CA ILE A 7 -3.05 58.47 -0.01
C ILE A 7 -1.64 57.90 -0.17
N ILE A 8 -0.64 58.45 0.53
CA ILE A 8 0.73 57.92 0.48
C ILE A 8 0.77 56.48 1.01
N ALA A 9 0.12 56.18 2.13
CA ALA A 9 0.07 54.83 2.68
C ALA A 9 -0.56 53.84 1.69
N ALA A 10 -1.69 54.20 1.06
CA ALA A 10 -2.35 53.37 0.05
C ALA A 10 -1.45 53.11 -1.17
N LEU A 11 -0.74 54.14 -1.66
CA LEU A 11 0.18 53.98 -2.79
C LEU A 11 1.36 53.07 -2.46
N VAL A 12 1.92 53.18 -1.24
CA VAL A 12 2.99 52.28 -0.77
C VAL A 12 2.50 50.84 -0.64
N SER A 13 1.27 50.63 -0.16
CA SER A 13 0.67 49.29 -0.08
C SER A 13 0.45 48.65 -1.45
N VAL A 14 -0.01 49.42 -2.44
CA VAL A 14 -0.22 48.94 -3.81
C VAL A 14 1.11 48.60 -4.49
N ALA A 15 2.16 49.39 -4.29
CA ALA A 15 3.49 49.10 -4.84
C ALA A 15 4.12 47.82 -4.23
N ALA A 16 3.91 47.56 -2.94
CA ALA A 16 4.38 46.35 -2.28
C ALA A 16 3.68 45.07 -2.80
N ALA A 17 2.39 45.16 -3.14
CA ALA A 17 1.63 44.04 -3.70
C ALA A 17 2.13 43.63 -5.10
N ALA A 18 2.52 44.58 -5.96
CA ALA A 18 3.04 44.27 -7.29
C ALA A 18 4.44 43.60 -7.26
N ALA A 19 5.21 43.77 -6.19
CA ALA A 19 6.54 43.21 -6.05
C ALA A 19 6.53 41.71 -5.65
N VAL A 20 5.52 41.26 -4.91
CA VAL A 20 5.42 39.86 -4.47
C VAL A 20 5.01 38.91 -5.61
N ASP A 21 4.26 39.40 -6.59
CA ASP A 21 3.85 38.63 -7.77
C ASP A 21 5.04 38.36 -8.72
N ALA A 22 6.02 39.27 -8.77
CA ALA A 22 7.22 39.13 -9.59
C ALA A 22 8.21 38.07 -9.04
N SER A 23 8.30 37.91 -7.71
CA SER A 23 9.14 36.87 -7.09
C SER A 23 8.55 35.47 -7.22
N ALA A 24 7.21 35.33 -7.16
CA ALA A 24 6.55 34.03 -7.24
C ALA A 24 6.72 33.35 -8.61
N ALA A 25 6.83 34.13 -9.70
CA ALA A 25 7.07 33.59 -11.04
C ALA A 25 8.51 33.09 -11.23
N ALA A 26 9.49 33.68 -10.56
CA ALA A 26 10.89 33.26 -10.62
C ALA A 26 11.13 31.93 -9.87
N ASP A 27 10.46 31.74 -8.74
CA ASP A 27 10.58 30.53 -7.92
C ASP A 27 9.94 29.28 -8.59
N ALA A 28 8.86 29.47 -9.37
CA ALA A 28 8.19 28.37 -10.09
C ALA A 28 9.04 27.78 -11.24
N ALA A 29 9.84 28.61 -11.91
CA ALA A 29 10.73 28.15 -12.99
C ALA A 29 11.93 27.35 -12.44
N ALA A 30 12.46 27.76 -11.29
CA ALA A 30 13.58 27.05 -10.64
C ALA A 30 13.18 25.67 -10.11
N LEU A 31 11.95 25.49 -9.61
CA LEU A 31 11.45 24.19 -9.14
C LEU A 31 11.18 23.21 -10.30
N ALA A 32 10.78 23.72 -11.48
CA ALA A 32 10.56 22.89 -12.67
C ALA A 32 11.86 22.30 -13.22
N GLU A 33 12.96 23.06 -13.21
CA GLU A 33 14.29 22.60 -13.62
C GLU A 33 14.81 21.46 -12.70
N HIS A 34 14.58 21.56 -11.39
CA HIS A 34 15.00 20.53 -10.42
C HIS A 34 14.20 19.22 -10.58
N ASN A 35 12.90 19.30 -10.86
CA ASN A 35 12.04 18.12 -11.02
C ASN A 35 12.40 17.24 -12.23
N HIS A 36 13.08 17.77 -13.25
CA HIS A 36 13.43 16.99 -14.45
C HIS A 36 14.66 16.09 -14.27
N GLN A 37 15.55 16.38 -13.31
CA GLN A 37 16.77 15.59 -13.10
C GLN A 37 16.57 14.37 -12.19
N VAL A 38 15.48 14.31 -11.43
CA VAL A 38 15.22 13.27 -10.42
C VAL A 38 14.58 12.00 -11.02
N GLU A 39 13.92 12.10 -12.17
CA GLU A 39 13.12 11.01 -12.76
C GLU A 39 13.94 9.90 -13.44
N ALA A 40 15.21 10.12 -13.81
CA ALA A 40 16.02 9.10 -14.50
C ALA A 40 16.74 8.15 -13.52
N GLU A 41 17.34 8.68 -12.45
CA GLU A 41 18.12 7.88 -11.50
C GLU A 41 17.25 7.19 -10.45
N GLN A 42 16.19 7.84 -9.97
CA GLN A 42 15.30 7.23 -8.97
C GLN A 42 14.46 6.10 -9.57
N VAL A 43 14.06 6.23 -10.84
CA VAL A 43 13.34 5.17 -11.57
C VAL A 43 14.24 3.97 -11.84
N ALA A 44 15.55 4.17 -12.08
CA ALA A 44 16.49 3.06 -12.26
C ALA A 44 16.65 2.27 -10.95
N ALA A 45 16.88 2.94 -9.82
CA ALA A 45 17.00 2.29 -8.52
C ALA A 45 15.68 1.60 -8.08
N ALA A 46 14.53 2.25 -8.31
CA ALA A 46 13.23 1.66 -8.04
C ALA A 46 12.94 0.44 -8.93
N ARG A 47 13.37 0.44 -10.20
CA ARG A 47 13.27 -0.72 -11.10
C ARG A 47 14.14 -1.88 -10.63
N VAL A 48 15.37 -1.62 -10.17
CA VAL A 48 16.26 -2.66 -9.61
C VAL A 48 15.67 -3.25 -8.34
N PHE A 49 15.14 -2.42 -7.44
CA PHE A 49 14.51 -2.88 -6.21
C PHE A 49 13.24 -3.70 -6.49
N PHE A 50 12.38 -3.24 -7.40
CA PHE A 50 11.19 -3.98 -7.80
C PHE A 50 11.54 -5.31 -8.49
N GLU A 51 12.60 -5.35 -9.30
CA GLU A 51 13.12 -6.59 -9.88
C GLU A 51 13.60 -7.57 -8.80
N ALA A 52 14.28 -7.07 -7.77
CA ALA A 52 14.73 -7.90 -6.65
C ALA A 52 13.56 -8.42 -5.78
N LEU A 53 12.43 -7.70 -5.76
CA LEU A 53 11.19 -8.12 -5.11
C LEU A 53 10.27 -8.93 -6.03
N ARG A 54 10.62 -9.15 -7.30
CA ARG A 54 9.80 -9.99 -8.17
C ARG A 54 9.80 -11.40 -7.58
N PRO A 55 8.61 -11.95 -7.26
CA PRO A 55 8.53 -13.32 -6.83
C PRO A 55 9.10 -14.21 -7.94
N SER A 56 9.97 -15.15 -7.56
CA SER A 56 10.54 -16.11 -8.51
C SER A 56 9.42 -16.81 -9.28
N PRO A 57 9.52 -16.97 -10.62
CA PRO A 57 8.55 -17.72 -11.41
C PRO A 57 8.58 -19.23 -11.13
N ASP A 58 9.38 -19.69 -10.17
CA ASP A 58 9.47 -21.09 -9.80
C ASP A 58 8.10 -21.59 -9.28
N PRO A 59 7.45 -22.54 -9.99
CA PRO A 59 6.14 -23.03 -9.60
C PRO A 59 6.20 -23.82 -8.28
N ALA A 60 7.36 -24.42 -7.96
CA ALA A 60 7.61 -25.09 -6.69
C ALA A 60 7.61 -24.10 -5.51
N LEU A 61 8.24 -22.94 -5.69
CA LEU A 61 8.31 -21.91 -4.66
C LEU A 61 6.99 -21.13 -4.57
N SER A 62 6.21 -21.07 -5.64
CA SER A 62 4.86 -20.49 -5.68
C SER A 62 3.82 -21.33 -4.94
N LEU A 63 3.92 -22.67 -5.01
CA LEU A 63 3.08 -23.59 -4.22
C LEU A 63 3.45 -23.55 -2.74
N LEU A 64 4.74 -23.45 -2.43
CA LEU A 64 5.23 -23.26 -1.07
C LEU A 64 4.90 -21.84 -0.54
N ALA A 65 4.98 -20.79 -1.36
CA ALA A 65 4.59 -19.41 -1.04
C ALA A 65 3.09 -19.31 -0.74
N ARG A 66 2.26 -19.98 -1.57
CA ARG A 66 0.81 -20.09 -1.31
C ARG A 66 0.51 -20.88 -0.02
N GLN A 67 1.44 -21.72 0.45
CA GLN A 67 1.34 -22.41 1.74
C GLN A 67 2.05 -21.69 2.91
N THR A 68 2.83 -20.63 2.66
CA THR A 68 3.64 -19.96 3.70
C THR A 68 3.15 -18.56 4.07
N TRP A 69 2.07 -18.05 3.47
CA TRP A 69 1.47 -16.76 3.87
C TRP A 69 0.24 -16.85 4.79
N SER A 70 -0.02 -18.02 5.32
CA SER A 70 -0.78 -18.26 6.55
C SER A 70 -0.73 -19.77 6.71
N THR A 71 -0.28 -20.27 7.85
CA THR A 71 -0.30 -21.72 8.09
C THR A 71 -1.75 -22.15 8.23
N CYS A 72 -2.41 -22.42 7.10
CA CYS A 72 -3.79 -22.84 7.07
C CYS A 72 -3.86 -24.36 6.91
N PHE A 73 -4.68 -25.03 7.71
CA PHE A 73 -4.91 -26.46 7.59
C PHE A 73 -6.38 -26.80 7.83
N TRP A 74 -6.83 -27.94 7.30
CA TRP A 74 -8.15 -28.47 7.58
C TRP A 74 -8.10 -29.41 8.79
N SER A 75 -8.95 -29.13 9.78
CA SER A 75 -9.16 -29.92 10.98
C SER A 75 -10.42 -30.76 10.85
N GLY A 76 -10.34 -32.05 11.19
CA GLY A 76 -11.43 -33.02 11.14
C GLY A 76 -11.18 -34.17 10.15
N THR A 77 -11.42 -35.41 10.59
CA THR A 77 -11.11 -36.62 9.81
C THR A 77 -12.39 -37.32 9.36
N SER A 78 -12.46 -37.70 8.08
CA SER A 78 -13.62 -38.42 7.52
C SER A 78 -13.59 -39.88 7.92
N PRO A 79 -14.74 -40.58 8.01
CA PRO A 79 -16.09 -40.16 7.61
C PRO A 79 -16.89 -39.41 8.69
N PHE A 80 -16.43 -39.39 9.94
CA PHE A 80 -17.11 -38.72 11.05
C PHE A 80 -16.24 -37.56 11.55
N CYS A 81 -16.60 -36.34 11.17
CA CYS A 81 -15.74 -35.18 11.35
C CYS A 81 -16.13 -34.33 12.56
N ALA A 82 -15.14 -33.91 13.33
CA ALA A 82 -15.28 -32.94 14.42
C ALA A 82 -14.21 -31.86 14.29
N GLY A 83 -14.29 -31.07 13.21
CA GLY A 83 -13.34 -29.99 12.95
C GLY A 83 -13.40 -28.90 14.02
N SER A 84 -12.24 -28.54 14.56
CA SER A 84 -12.07 -27.41 15.47
C SER A 84 -10.65 -26.84 15.37
N CYS A 85 -10.50 -25.55 15.65
CA CYS A 85 -9.20 -24.90 15.61
C CYS A 85 -8.52 -24.92 16.98
N PRO A 86 -7.23 -25.27 17.04
CA PRO A 86 -6.46 -25.19 18.27
C PRO A 86 -6.19 -23.73 18.66
N GLU A 87 -5.73 -23.52 19.89
CA GLU A 87 -5.39 -22.18 20.37
C GLU A 87 -4.35 -21.48 19.47
N GLY A 88 -4.58 -20.19 19.25
CA GLY A 88 -3.75 -19.38 18.35
C GLY A 88 -4.09 -19.53 16.87
N TYR A 89 -5.11 -20.33 16.51
CA TYR A 89 -5.66 -20.40 15.16
C TYR A 89 -7.12 -19.96 15.16
N HIS A 90 -7.56 -19.31 14.09
CA HIS A 90 -8.92 -18.88 13.90
C HIS A 90 -9.59 -19.67 12.78
N GLN A 91 -10.87 -19.96 12.97
CA GLN A 91 -11.71 -20.59 11.95
C GLN A 91 -11.95 -19.60 10.80
N VAL A 92 -11.59 -19.98 9.59
CA VAL A 92 -11.86 -19.18 8.38
C VAL A 92 -12.93 -19.80 7.48
N GLN A 93 -13.13 -21.11 7.58
CA GLN A 93 -14.10 -21.83 6.74
C GLN A 93 -14.54 -23.12 7.44
N VAL A 94 -15.76 -23.54 7.15
CA VAL A 94 -16.32 -24.83 7.56
C VAL A 94 -16.85 -25.51 6.31
N ASP A 95 -16.52 -26.79 6.12
CA ASP A 95 -16.93 -27.54 4.94
C ASP A 95 -17.10 -29.03 5.26
N GLY A 96 -18.03 -29.70 4.57
CA GLY A 96 -18.30 -31.13 4.75
C GLY A 96 -17.20 -32.04 4.19
N CYS A 97 -16.36 -31.57 3.29
CA CYS A 97 -15.28 -32.35 2.67
C CYS A 97 -13.90 -31.71 2.86
N GLY A 98 -13.85 -30.38 3.00
CA GLY A 98 -12.62 -29.62 3.17
C GLY A 98 -11.70 -29.76 1.95
N ASP A 99 -10.51 -30.27 2.16
CA ASP A 99 -9.49 -30.53 1.14
C ASP A 99 -9.47 -31.97 0.59
N GLY A 100 -10.40 -32.83 1.02
CA GLY A 100 -10.36 -34.24 0.65
C GLY A 100 -11.69 -34.96 0.82
N ALA A 101 -11.65 -36.12 1.45
CA ALA A 101 -12.81 -36.99 1.60
C ALA A 101 -13.93 -36.31 2.39
N CYS A 102 -15.18 -36.52 1.97
CA CYS A 102 -16.36 -35.98 2.62
C CYS A 102 -16.72 -36.70 3.93
N CYS A 103 -17.24 -35.92 4.87
CA CYS A 103 -17.82 -36.38 6.12
C CYS A 103 -19.25 -36.87 5.84
N PHE A 104 -19.61 -38.04 6.38
CA PHE A 104 -21.00 -38.51 6.42
C PHE A 104 -21.77 -37.81 7.53
N THR A 105 -21.12 -37.55 8.66
CA THR A 105 -21.67 -36.71 9.73
C THR A 105 -20.61 -35.76 10.27
N GLY A 106 -21.05 -34.57 10.68
CA GLY A 106 -20.19 -33.48 11.14
C GLY A 106 -19.55 -32.68 10.00
N TYR A 107 -18.52 -31.89 10.31
CA TYR A 107 -17.84 -30.99 9.37
C TYR A 107 -16.35 -30.87 9.65
N LYS A 108 -15.59 -30.46 8.64
CA LYS A 108 -14.19 -30.02 8.75
C LYS A 108 -14.14 -28.50 8.93
N THR A 109 -13.09 -28.05 9.59
CA THR A 109 -12.85 -26.63 9.83
C THR A 109 -11.49 -26.24 9.29
N LYS A 110 -11.45 -25.22 8.43
CA LYS A 110 -10.20 -24.62 7.98
C LYS A 110 -9.74 -23.62 9.04
N CYS A 111 -8.55 -23.86 9.56
CA CYS A 111 -7.92 -23.10 10.62
C CYS A 111 -6.71 -22.38 10.06
N CYS A 112 -6.64 -21.07 10.23
CA CYS A 112 -5.52 -20.23 9.81
C CYS A 112 -4.95 -19.48 11.02
N LYS A 113 -3.68 -19.06 10.91
CA LYS A 113 -3.01 -18.26 11.93
C LYS A 113 -3.07 -16.79 11.55
#